data_AF-A0A662M3E0-F1
#
_entry.id   AF-A0A662M3E0-F1
#
_cell.length_a   1.000
_cell.length_b   1.000
_cell.length_c   1.000
_cell.angle_alpha   90.00
_cell.angle_beta   90.00
_cell.angle_gamma   90.00
#
_symmetry.space_group_name_H-M   'P 1'
#
loop_
_entity.id
_entity.type
_entity.pdbx_description
1 polymer ?
#
loop_
_entity_poly.entity_id
_entity_poly.type
_entity_poly.pdbx_seq_one_letter_code
_entity_poly.pdbx_strand_id
1 'polypeptide(L)'
;DELVEKKGVWVFAAAGNEGNLPTTIVVPAVARRAFAVGAWDPYYDRVAPFSSLGPTVDMRMKPDLVAAGVMVVSCRSQYADFPDEYEVGRYYVALSGTSMATPAAAAVAADFVEYFRYWHGRDPTINEFIQWLEHSARHINAVKDFVTGWGIPLAPRS
;
A
#
# COMPACT_ATOMS: atom_id res chain seq x y z
N ASP A 1 1.05 -17.85 3.74
CA ASP A 1 0.43 -17.29 2.51
C ASP A 1 -0.77 -18.10 2.03
N GLU A 2 -0.60 -19.36 1.60
CA GLU A 2 -1.69 -20.14 1.00
C GLU A 2 -2.91 -20.33 1.92
N LEU A 3 -2.67 -20.42 3.24
CA LEU A 3 -3.72 -20.64 4.24
C LEU A 3 -4.56 -19.39 4.56
N VAL A 4 -4.02 -18.19 4.31
CA VAL A 4 -4.71 -16.91 4.54
C VAL A 4 -5.64 -16.59 3.37
N GLU A 5 -5.19 -16.86 2.14
CA GLU A 5 -6.00 -16.70 0.94
C GLU A 5 -7.13 -17.74 0.86
N LYS A 6 -6.89 -19.00 1.28
CA LYS A 6 -7.97 -19.99 1.41
C LYS A 6 -9.09 -19.57 2.37
N LYS A 7 -8.83 -18.59 3.24
CA LYS A 7 -9.80 -17.99 4.16
C LYS A 7 -10.42 -16.68 3.66
N GLY A 8 -10.13 -16.27 2.41
CA GLY A 8 -10.64 -15.02 1.83
C GLY A 8 -10.02 -13.75 2.40
N VAL A 9 -8.86 -13.84 3.07
CA VAL A 9 -8.19 -12.69 3.69
C VAL A 9 -7.08 -12.19 2.77
N TRP A 10 -7.10 -10.88 2.47
CA TRP A 10 -6.06 -10.22 1.69
C TRP A 10 -5.04 -9.59 2.63
N VAL A 11 -3.75 -9.84 2.37
CA VAL A 11 -2.67 -9.36 3.23
C VAL A 11 -1.98 -8.20 2.54
N PHE A 12 -1.86 -7.08 3.24
CA PHE A 12 -1.06 -5.92 2.82
C PHE A 12 0.14 -5.81 3.76
N ALA A 13 1.33 -5.67 3.19
CA ALA A 13 2.58 -5.59 3.92
C ALA A 13 3.43 -4.42 3.43
N ALA A 14 4.04 -3.72 4.37
CA ALA A 14 4.93 -2.61 4.07
C ALA A 14 6.15 -3.09 3.27
N ALA A 15 6.44 -2.42 2.16
CA ALA A 15 7.57 -2.77 1.29
C ALA A 15 8.92 -2.66 2.01
N GLY A 16 9.04 -1.79 3.01
CA GLY A 16 10.28 -1.49 3.72
C GLY A 16 10.71 -0.03 3.54
N ASN A 17 11.60 0.43 4.41
CA ASN A 17 12.09 1.81 4.43
C ASN A 17 13.61 1.89 4.14
N GLU A 18 14.12 0.96 3.34
CA GLU A 18 15.57 0.79 3.08
C GLU A 18 16.08 1.68 1.92
N GLY A 19 15.24 2.59 1.44
CA GLY A 19 15.56 3.53 0.36
C GLY A 19 15.25 3.02 -1.04
N ASN A 20 15.33 3.94 -1.99
CA ASN A 20 15.08 3.71 -3.42
C ASN A 20 16.21 2.91 -4.12
N LEU A 21 16.64 1.80 -3.51
CA LEU A 21 17.63 0.87 -4.06
C LEU A 21 16.92 -0.39 -4.56
N PRO A 22 17.36 -1.00 -5.67
CA PRO A 22 16.84 -2.28 -6.11
C PRO A 22 16.97 -3.36 -5.04
N THR A 23 16.09 -4.34 -5.03
CA THR A 23 16.17 -5.54 -4.16
C THR A 23 16.06 -5.30 -2.66
N THR A 24 15.35 -4.23 -2.27
CA THR A 24 15.21 -3.82 -0.86
C THR A 24 13.83 -4.14 -0.25
N ILE A 25 12.95 -4.83 -0.98
CA ILE A 25 11.65 -5.26 -0.44
C ILE A 25 11.88 -6.24 0.73
N VAL A 26 11.32 -5.90 1.89
CA VAL A 26 11.53 -6.69 3.12
C VAL A 26 10.51 -7.81 3.28
N VAL A 27 10.81 -8.75 4.17
CA VAL A 27 9.85 -9.75 4.66
C VAL A 27 8.89 -9.04 5.62
N PRO A 28 7.55 -9.29 5.56
CA PRO A 28 6.85 -10.28 4.75
C PRO A 28 6.35 -9.79 3.38
N ALA A 29 6.65 -8.56 2.95
CA ALA A 29 6.15 -8.00 1.69
C ALA A 29 6.64 -8.76 0.43
N VAL A 30 7.75 -9.49 0.53
CA VAL A 30 8.17 -10.43 -0.52
C VAL A 30 7.21 -11.62 -0.69
N ALA A 31 6.24 -11.87 0.19
CA ALA A 31 5.26 -12.94 0.04
C ALA A 31 4.55 -12.91 -1.34
N ARG A 32 4.31 -14.08 -1.94
CA ARG A 32 3.65 -14.15 -3.27
C ARG A 32 2.21 -13.68 -3.23
N ARG A 33 1.53 -13.93 -2.11
CA ARG A 33 0.09 -13.69 -1.92
C ARG A 33 -0.19 -12.50 -1.00
N ALA A 34 0.83 -11.73 -0.61
CA ALA A 34 0.65 -10.45 0.06
C ALA A 34 0.86 -9.32 -0.94
N PHE A 35 0.08 -8.25 -0.83
CA PHE A 35 0.33 -7.00 -1.53
C PHE A 35 1.44 -6.24 -0.80
N ALA A 36 2.58 -6.05 -1.47
CA ALA A 36 3.61 -5.16 -0.98
C ALA A 36 3.23 -3.71 -1.29
N VAL A 37 3.31 -2.84 -0.28
CA VAL A 37 2.90 -1.44 -0.41
C VAL A 37 4.11 -0.53 -0.21
N GLY A 38 4.50 0.18 -1.27
CA GLY A 38 5.50 1.24 -1.21
C GLY A 38 4.89 2.59 -0.81
N ALA A 39 5.75 3.56 -0.50
CA ALA A 39 5.32 4.87 -0.05
C ALA A 39 5.41 5.89 -1.18
N TRP A 40 4.31 6.59 -1.41
CA TRP A 40 4.22 7.77 -2.27
C TRP A 40 4.30 9.03 -1.43
N ASP A 41 5.02 10.02 -1.94
CA ASP A 41 5.14 11.36 -1.42
C ASP A 41 4.18 12.28 -2.19
N PRO A 42 2.99 12.60 -1.63
CA PRO A 42 2.01 13.43 -2.32
C PRO A 42 2.44 14.91 -2.44
N TYR A 43 3.41 15.37 -1.63
CA TYR A 43 3.86 16.77 -1.64
C TYR A 43 4.79 17.06 -2.81
N TYR A 44 5.54 16.05 -3.24
CA TYR A 44 6.50 16.14 -4.35
C TYR A 44 6.11 15.26 -5.55
N ASP A 45 4.94 14.65 -5.50
CA ASP A 45 4.39 13.73 -6.50
C ASP A 45 5.42 12.70 -7.02
N ARG A 46 6.04 11.98 -6.08
CA ARG A 46 7.08 10.98 -6.37
C ARG A 46 7.03 9.81 -5.39
N VAL A 47 7.78 8.74 -5.69
CA VAL A 47 8.06 7.71 -4.69
C VAL A 47 8.88 8.31 -3.55
N ALA A 48 8.48 8.03 -2.32
CA ALA A 48 9.17 8.53 -1.13
C ALA A 48 10.63 8.04 -1.14
N PRO A 49 11.63 8.90 -0.83
CA PRO A 49 13.05 8.52 -0.94
C PRO A 49 13.47 7.29 -0.13
N PHE A 50 12.74 7.02 0.96
CA PHE A 50 12.97 5.87 1.84
C PHE A 50 12.27 4.59 1.37
N SER A 51 11.35 4.64 0.41
CA SER A 51 10.55 3.46 0.05
C SER A 51 11.44 2.38 -0.56
N SER A 52 11.36 1.16 -0.03
CA SER A 52 11.99 0.01 -0.67
C SER A 52 11.40 -0.27 -2.05
N LEU A 53 12.25 -0.71 -2.98
CA LEU A 53 11.90 -1.02 -4.37
C LEU A 53 12.27 -2.46 -4.72
N GLY A 54 11.59 -3.00 -5.72
CA GLY A 54 11.89 -4.32 -6.26
C GLY A 54 13.13 -4.33 -7.17
N PRO A 55 13.35 -5.47 -7.86
CA PRO A 55 12.62 -6.74 -7.72
C PRO A 55 12.79 -7.37 -6.33
N THR A 56 12.04 -8.42 -6.02
CA THR A 56 12.44 -9.32 -4.92
C THR A 56 13.74 -10.07 -5.27
N VAL A 57 14.38 -10.73 -4.30
CA VAL A 57 15.58 -11.55 -4.54
C VAL A 57 15.34 -12.64 -5.60
N ASP A 58 14.12 -13.18 -5.67
CA ASP A 58 13.69 -14.14 -6.70
C ASP A 58 13.08 -13.48 -7.95
N MET A 59 13.41 -12.22 -8.22
CA MET A 59 13.08 -11.46 -9.44
C MET A 59 11.58 -11.19 -9.66
N ARG A 60 10.74 -11.28 -8.63
CA ARG A 60 9.33 -10.91 -8.74
C ARG A 60 9.13 -9.40 -8.65
N MET A 61 8.08 -8.93 -9.33
CA MET A 61 7.72 -7.54 -9.39
C MET A 61 6.94 -7.09 -8.15
N LYS A 62 7.67 -6.40 -7.26
CA LYS A 62 7.20 -5.72 -6.05
C LYS A 62 7.79 -4.28 -6.06
N PRO A 63 7.19 -3.29 -5.38
CA PRO A 63 5.91 -3.38 -4.68
C PRO A 63 4.75 -3.67 -5.64
N ASP A 64 3.59 -4.08 -5.11
CA ASP A 64 2.39 -4.23 -5.93
C ASP A 64 1.66 -2.92 -6.11
N LEU A 65 1.73 -2.04 -5.12
CA LEU A 65 1.04 -0.76 -5.07
C LEU A 65 1.90 0.27 -4.36
N VAL A 66 1.64 1.54 -4.60
CA VAL A 66 2.12 2.64 -3.76
C VAL A 66 0.96 3.44 -3.22
N ALA A 67 1.08 3.94 -2.00
CA ALA A 67 0.05 4.79 -1.37
C ALA A 67 0.69 5.89 -0.54
N ALA A 68 -0.09 6.90 -0.13
CA ALA A 68 0.42 8.04 0.63
C ALA A 68 1.16 7.57 1.90
N GLY A 69 2.45 7.89 1.99
CA GLY A 69 3.32 7.42 3.08
C GLY A 69 4.22 8.50 3.65
N VAL A 70 4.10 9.76 3.22
CA VAL A 70 4.89 10.89 3.75
C VAL A 70 3.96 11.84 4.49
N MET A 71 4.35 12.23 5.72
CA MET A 71 3.62 13.13 6.61
C MET A 71 2.11 12.81 6.68
N VAL A 72 1.80 11.53 6.87
CA VAL A 72 0.43 11.04 7.00
C VAL A 72 -0.04 11.32 8.42
N VAL A 73 -1.05 12.18 8.54
CA VAL A 73 -1.70 12.49 9.82
C VAL A 73 -2.65 11.35 10.20
N SER A 74 -2.44 10.74 11.36
CA SER A 74 -3.30 9.67 11.87
C SER A 74 -3.42 9.73 13.40
N CYS A 75 -4.27 8.87 13.96
CA CYS A 75 -4.57 8.82 15.38
C CYS A 75 -3.29 8.57 16.21
N ARG A 76 -3.07 9.42 17.22
CA ARG A 76 -2.00 9.26 18.19
C ARG A 76 -2.48 8.45 19.39
N SER A 77 -1.72 7.42 19.77
CA SER A 77 -1.98 6.70 21.02
C SER A 77 -1.66 7.56 22.22
N GLN A 78 -2.54 7.56 23.23
CA GLN A 78 -2.30 8.25 24.51
C GLN A 78 -1.13 7.67 25.32
N TYR A 79 -0.62 6.50 24.93
CA TYR A 79 0.49 5.81 25.58
C TYR A 79 1.80 5.88 24.77
N ALA A 80 1.81 6.61 23.66
CA ALA A 80 2.97 6.78 22.80
C ALA A 80 3.42 8.23 22.81
N ASP A 81 4.71 8.43 23.12
CA ASP A 81 5.36 9.73 23.06
C ASP A 81 6.02 9.90 21.69
N PHE A 82 5.82 11.08 21.10
CA PHE A 82 6.45 11.49 19.86
C PHE A 82 7.09 12.86 20.07
N PRO A 83 8.18 13.18 19.35
CA PRO A 83 8.68 14.55 19.27
C PRO A 83 7.57 15.54 18.89
N ASP A 84 7.56 16.71 19.54
CA ASP A 84 6.54 17.76 19.36
C ASP A 84 6.33 18.15 17.88
N GLU A 85 7.38 18.08 17.06
CA GLU A 85 7.34 18.38 15.63
C GLU A 85 6.46 17.43 14.80
N TYR A 86 6.20 16.21 15.29
CA TYR A 86 5.29 15.26 14.66
C TYR A 86 3.86 15.37 15.20
N GLU A 87 3.66 16.02 16.36
CA GLU A 87 2.34 16.11 16.97
C GLU A 87 1.43 17.08 16.21
N VAL A 88 0.21 16.65 15.92
CA VAL A 88 -0.82 17.47 15.27
C VAL A 88 -1.96 17.65 16.26
N GLY A 89 -1.78 18.64 17.15
CA GLY A 89 -2.66 18.82 18.29
C GLY A 89 -2.64 17.62 19.25
N ARG A 90 -3.71 17.45 20.03
CA ARG A 90 -3.73 16.46 21.13
C ARG A 90 -3.91 15.00 20.68
N TYR A 91 -4.61 14.76 19.57
CA TYR A 91 -5.13 13.43 19.22
C TYR A 91 -4.50 12.83 17.96
N TYR A 92 -3.63 13.56 17.28
CA TYR A 92 -3.06 13.14 16.01
C TYR A 92 -1.55 13.32 15.97
N VAL A 93 -0.90 12.56 15.09
CA VAL A 93 0.53 12.61 14.81
C VAL A 93 0.73 12.45 13.30
N ALA A 94 1.69 13.17 12.73
CA ALA A 94 2.12 13.05 11.35
C ALA A 94 3.36 12.16 11.27
N LEU A 95 3.23 11.00 10.62
CA LEU A 95 4.33 10.04 10.48
C LEU A 95 4.60 9.73 9.01
N SER A 96 5.83 9.28 8.73
CA SER A 96 6.27 8.88 7.39
C SER A 96 6.79 7.45 7.41
N GLY A 97 6.42 6.67 6.39
CA GLY A 97 6.87 5.29 6.21
C GLY A 97 5.97 4.48 5.29
N THR A 98 6.48 3.39 4.75
CA THR A 98 5.65 2.36 4.09
C THR A 98 4.62 1.75 5.04
N SER A 99 4.88 1.80 6.35
CA SER A 99 3.92 1.47 7.41
C SER A 99 2.66 2.34 7.39
N MET A 100 2.75 3.60 6.95
CA MET A 100 1.60 4.50 6.82
C MET A 100 0.89 4.33 5.48
N ALA A 101 1.64 4.00 4.42
CA ALA A 101 1.07 3.68 3.11
C ALA A 101 0.25 2.38 3.12
N THR A 102 0.70 1.36 3.86
CA THR A 102 0.06 0.04 3.94
C THR A 102 -1.42 0.09 4.35
N PRO A 103 -1.81 0.72 5.47
CA PRO A 103 -3.22 0.81 5.86
C PRO A 103 -4.05 1.65 4.88
N ALA A 104 -3.47 2.66 4.21
CA ALA A 104 -4.17 3.43 3.19
C ALA A 104 -4.53 2.56 1.96
N ALA A 105 -3.58 1.75 1.47
CA ALA A 105 -3.84 0.81 0.38
C ALA A 105 -4.86 -0.28 0.79
N ALA A 106 -4.76 -0.78 2.02
CA ALA A 106 -5.72 -1.75 2.55
C ALA A 106 -7.14 -1.17 2.67
N ALA A 107 -7.29 0.10 3.04
CA ALA A 107 -8.58 0.78 3.10
C ALA A 107 -9.24 0.87 1.71
N VAL A 108 -8.48 1.27 0.68
CA VAL A 108 -9.00 1.30 -0.71
C VAL A 108 -9.43 -0.10 -1.19
N ALA A 109 -8.69 -1.15 -0.81
CA ALA A 109 -9.10 -2.51 -1.11
C ALA A 109 -10.38 -2.92 -0.36
N ALA A 110 -10.57 -2.46 0.89
CA ALA A 110 -11.80 -2.68 1.63
C ALA A 110 -13.00 -1.97 0.97
N ASP A 111 -12.82 -0.72 0.52
CA ASP A 111 -13.85 0.02 -0.24
C ASP A 111 -14.22 -0.72 -1.53
N PHE A 112 -13.23 -1.27 -2.23
CA PHE A 112 -13.46 -2.12 -3.41
C PHE A 112 -14.27 -3.37 -3.07
N VAL A 113 -13.94 -4.05 -1.98
CA VAL A 113 -14.69 -5.23 -1.52
C VAL A 113 -16.15 -4.87 -1.20
N GLU A 114 -16.41 -3.75 -0.54
CA GLU A 114 -17.76 -3.27 -0.27
C GLU A 114 -18.52 -2.94 -1.56
N TYR A 115 -17.92 -2.15 -2.44
CA TYR A 115 -18.50 -1.80 -3.75
C TYR A 115 -18.84 -3.06 -4.56
N PHE A 116 -17.91 -4.01 -4.62
CA PHE A 116 -18.11 -5.23 -5.39
C PHE A 116 -19.24 -6.09 -4.80
N ARG A 117 -19.30 -6.22 -3.47
CA ARG A 117 -20.40 -6.93 -2.79
C ARG A 117 -21.76 -6.30 -3.09
N TYR A 118 -21.83 -4.97 -3.09
CA TYR A 118 -23.07 -4.25 -3.36
C TYR A 118 -23.61 -4.54 -4.77
N TRP A 119 -22.75 -4.50 -5.80
CA TRP A 119 -23.17 -4.65 -7.19
C TRP A 119 -23.22 -6.10 -7.69
N HIS A 120 -22.44 -7.02 -7.12
CA HIS A 120 -22.35 -8.40 -7.59
C HIS A 120 -22.91 -9.44 -6.63
N GLY A 121 -23.24 -9.07 -5.38
CA GLY A 121 -23.83 -9.98 -4.40
C GLY A 121 -22.87 -11.06 -3.88
N ARG A 122 -21.56 -10.88 -4.04
CA ARG A 122 -20.52 -11.80 -3.53
C ARG A 122 -19.20 -11.07 -3.24
N ASP A 123 -18.27 -11.77 -2.60
CA ASP A 123 -16.91 -11.26 -2.40
C ASP A 123 -16.12 -11.28 -3.74
N PRO A 124 -15.28 -10.26 -3.99
CA PRO A 124 -14.37 -10.29 -5.12
C PRO A 124 -13.20 -11.25 -4.89
N THR A 125 -12.59 -11.67 -5.99
CA THR A 125 -11.29 -12.34 -6.01
C THR A 125 -10.14 -11.31 -6.09
N ILE A 126 -8.92 -11.75 -5.76
CA ILE A 126 -7.70 -10.93 -5.94
C ILE A 126 -7.53 -10.51 -7.41
N ASN A 127 -7.85 -11.39 -8.36
CA ASN A 127 -7.72 -11.08 -9.78
C ASN A 127 -8.70 -9.98 -10.23
N GLU A 128 -9.91 -9.94 -9.66
CA GLU A 128 -10.88 -8.88 -9.93
C GLU A 128 -10.40 -7.54 -9.36
N PHE A 129 -9.72 -7.56 -8.21
CA PHE A 129 -9.07 -6.36 -7.69
C PHE A 129 -7.89 -5.92 -8.57
N ILE A 130 -7.07 -6.85 -9.07
CA ILE A 130 -5.99 -6.51 -10.01
C ILE A 130 -6.54 -5.91 -11.30
N GLN A 131 -7.59 -6.50 -11.88
CA GLN A 131 -8.27 -5.96 -13.07
C GLN A 131 -8.86 -4.56 -12.80
N TRP A 132 -9.42 -4.35 -11.60
CA TRP A 132 -9.87 -3.02 -11.19
C TRP A 132 -8.71 -2.03 -11.15
N LEU A 133 -7.57 -2.40 -10.56
CA LEU A 133 -6.39 -1.55 -10.48
C LEU A 133 -5.84 -1.19 -11.87
N GLU A 134 -5.81 -2.13 -12.81
CA GLU A 134 -5.37 -1.91 -14.20
C GLU A 134 -6.19 -0.85 -14.95
N HIS A 135 -7.42 -0.55 -14.51
CA HIS A 135 -8.31 0.39 -15.16
C HIS A 135 -8.56 1.67 -14.37
N SER A 136 -8.40 1.63 -13.05
CA SER A 136 -8.85 2.70 -12.15
C SER A 136 -7.72 3.33 -11.34
N ALA A 137 -6.58 2.66 -11.17
CA ALA A 137 -5.48 3.22 -10.41
C ALA A 137 -4.89 4.45 -11.12
N ARG A 138 -4.28 5.36 -10.36
CA ARG A 138 -3.42 6.37 -10.94
C ARG A 138 -2.10 5.70 -11.33
N HIS A 139 -2.00 5.36 -12.60
CA HIS A 139 -0.81 4.75 -13.17
C HIS A 139 0.31 5.77 -13.34
N ILE A 140 1.48 5.45 -12.78
CA ILE A 140 2.71 6.24 -12.96
C ILE A 140 3.46 5.79 -14.22
N ASN A 141 3.39 4.50 -14.53
CA ASN A 141 3.93 3.89 -15.73
C ASN A 141 2.84 3.13 -16.51
N ALA A 142 3.09 2.86 -17.78
CA ALA A 142 2.11 2.22 -18.67
C ALA A 142 1.76 0.77 -18.26
N VAL A 143 2.67 0.09 -17.55
CA VAL A 143 2.53 -1.28 -17.08
C VAL A 143 3.06 -1.38 -15.65
N LYS A 144 2.75 -2.49 -14.97
CA LYS A 144 3.32 -2.79 -13.65
C LYS A 144 4.85 -2.71 -13.69
N ASP A 145 5.45 -2.10 -12.68
CA ASP A 145 6.91 -1.94 -12.58
C ASP A 145 7.47 -2.25 -11.17
N PHE A 146 8.80 -2.22 -11.01
CA PHE A 146 9.50 -2.53 -9.75
C PHE A 146 9.56 -1.37 -8.74
N VAL A 147 9.02 -0.21 -9.08
CA VAL A 147 9.10 1.05 -8.35
C VAL A 147 7.75 1.42 -7.74
N THR A 148 6.70 1.42 -8.56
CA THR A 148 5.33 1.83 -8.19
C THR A 148 4.32 0.68 -8.27
N GLY A 149 4.72 -0.49 -8.78
CA GLY A 149 3.80 -1.61 -8.95
C GLY A 149 2.71 -1.25 -9.96
N TRP A 150 1.45 -1.47 -9.60
CA TRP A 150 0.27 -1.08 -10.38
C TRP A 150 -0.04 0.42 -10.28
N GLY A 151 0.68 1.19 -9.46
CA GLY A 151 0.46 2.61 -9.22
C GLY A 151 -0.29 2.87 -7.91
N ILE A 152 -1.01 4.00 -7.85
CA ILE A 152 -1.76 4.42 -6.66
C ILE A 152 -3.23 3.97 -6.79
N PRO A 153 -3.72 3.08 -5.92
CA PRO A 153 -5.09 2.59 -6.00
C PRO A 153 -6.08 3.72 -5.71
N LEU A 154 -7.18 3.76 -6.46
CA LEU A 154 -8.28 4.70 -6.24
C LEU A 154 -9.51 3.96 -5.72
N ALA A 155 -10.14 4.52 -4.70
CA ALA A 155 -11.41 4.01 -4.19
C ALA A 155 -12.50 4.12 -5.26
N PRO A 156 -13.40 3.13 -5.38
CA PRO A 156 -14.58 3.25 -6.23
C PRO A 156 -15.37 4.51 -5.88
N ARG A 157 -15.83 5.23 -6.91
CA ARG A 157 -16.74 6.37 -6.73
C ARG A 157 -18.18 5.84 -6.71
N SER A 158 -18.99 6.39 -5.80
CA SER A 158 -20.45 6.16 -5.78
C SER A 158 -21.16 6.95 -6.88
#